data_AF-A0A257YEE7-F1
#
_entry.id   AF-A0A257YEE7-F1
#
_cell.length_a   1.000
_cell.length_b   1.000
_cell.length_c   1.000
_cell.angle_alpha   90.00
_cell.angle_beta   90.00
_cell.angle_gamma   90.00
#
_symmetry.space_group_name_H-M   'P 1'
#
loop_
_entity.id
_entity.type
_entity.pdbx_description
1 polymer ?
#
loop_
_entity_poly.entity_id
_entity_poly.type
_entity_poly.pdbx_seq_one_letter_code
_entity_poly.pdbx_strand_id
1 'polypeptide(L)'
;MTVLELASFLAVYRAKRPPQFGDVLETLSTWFESPVPRRDLSRAVLKMGARGWLVADGDRLLPAEAGRRAACPLVNGIIRLLDQGTRLIDVALMLAVLRLTKEELKHGDLHN
;
A
#
# COMPACT_ATOMS: atom_id res chain seq x y z
N MET A 1 6.84 7.63 11.08
CA MET A 1 5.72 6.76 10.68
C MET A 1 6.05 5.36 11.17
N THR A 2 5.20 4.71 11.97
CA THR A 2 5.36 3.29 12.33
C THR A 2 4.93 2.39 11.16
N VAL A 3 5.18 1.08 11.25
CA VAL A 3 4.69 0.10 10.26
C VAL A 3 3.16 0.16 10.13
N LEU A 4 2.45 0.24 11.26
CA LEU A 4 0.99 0.39 11.28
C LEU A 4 0.53 1.71 10.64
N GLU A 5 1.19 2.83 10.95
CA GLU A 5 0.86 4.13 10.35
C GLU A 5 1.11 4.14 8.83
N LEU A 6 2.22 3.54 8.38
CA LEU A 6 2.55 3.43 6.95
C LEU A 6 1.55 2.54 6.22
N ALA A 7 1.24 1.36 6.77
CA ALA A 7 0.25 0.44 6.20
C ALA A 7 -1.13 1.11 6.13
N SER A 8 -1.55 1.81 7.19
CA SER A 8 -2.82 2.56 7.22
C SER A 8 -2.85 3.64 6.13
N PHE A 9 -1.76 4.41 5.97
CA PHE A 9 -1.68 5.42 4.93
C PHE A 9 -1.76 4.81 3.54
N LEU A 10 -1.06 3.69 3.29
CA LEU A 10 -1.09 3.00 2.01
C LEU A 10 -2.46 2.39 1.70
N ALA A 11 -3.16 1.85 2.71
CA ALA A 11 -4.52 1.35 2.57
C ALA A 11 -5.48 2.46 2.13
N VAL A 12 -5.40 3.63 2.78
CA VAL A 12 -6.20 4.81 2.39
C VAL A 12 -5.80 5.33 1.01
N TYR A 13 -4.50 5.44 0.74
CA TYR A 13 -3.96 6.01 -0.50
C TYR A 13 -4.26 5.17 -1.75
N ARG A 14 -4.27 3.83 -1.62
CA ARG A 14 -4.52 2.90 -2.74
C ARG A 14 -6.00 2.60 -2.96
N ALA A 15 -6.86 2.98 -2.04
CA ALA A 15 -8.30 2.73 -2.16
C ALA A 15 -8.87 3.48 -3.37
N LYS A 16 -9.69 2.79 -4.18
CA LYS A 16 -10.36 3.39 -5.37
C LYS A 16 -11.34 4.50 -4.99
N ARG A 17 -11.83 4.49 -3.75
CA ARG A 17 -12.74 5.47 -3.15
C ARG A 17 -12.27 5.73 -1.72
N PRO A 18 -12.52 6.92 -1.14
CA PRO A 18 -12.11 7.22 0.23
C PRO A 18 -12.74 6.21 1.20
N PRO A 19 -11.94 5.38 1.91
CA PRO A 19 -12.45 4.32 2.75
C PRO A 19 -12.90 4.86 4.11
N GLN A 20 -13.83 4.16 4.73
CA GLN A 20 -14.17 4.35 6.13
C GLN A 20 -13.13 3.67 7.03
N PHE A 21 -13.16 4.01 8.32
CA PHE A 21 -12.29 3.38 9.31
C PHE A 21 -12.41 1.85 9.34
N GLY A 22 -13.63 1.31 9.16
CA GLY A 22 -13.88 -0.13 9.11
C GLY A 22 -13.17 -0.82 7.94
N ASP A 23 -13.25 -0.23 6.75
CA ASP A 23 -12.60 -0.76 5.54
C ASP A 23 -11.08 -0.83 5.71
N VAL A 24 -10.50 0.21 6.32
CA VAL A 24 -9.05 0.23 6.62
C VAL A 24 -8.69 -0.86 7.62
N LEU A 25 -9.51 -1.06 8.66
CA LEU A 25 -9.28 -2.11 9.66
C LEU A 25 -9.30 -3.51 9.03
N GLU A 26 -10.27 -3.77 8.16
CA GLU A 26 -10.40 -5.05 7.45
C GLU A 26 -9.23 -5.28 6.49
N THR A 27 -8.86 -4.25 5.72
CA THR A 27 -7.73 -4.28 4.80
C THR A 27 -6.43 -4.61 5.54
N LEU A 28 -6.17 -3.92 6.65
CA LEU A 28 -4.95 -4.13 7.44
C LEU A 28 -4.92 -5.48 8.13
N SER A 29 -6.06 -5.96 8.61
CA SER A 29 -6.13 -7.29 9.22
C SER A 29 -5.84 -8.39 8.20
N THR A 30 -6.27 -8.20 6.95
CA THR A 30 -5.89 -9.05 5.82
C THR A 30 -4.39 -8.98 5.53
N TRP A 31 -3.82 -7.78 5.43
CA TRP A 31 -2.38 -7.61 5.11
C TRP A 31 -1.44 -8.14 6.18
N PHE A 32 -1.81 -8.03 7.45
CA PHE A 32 -1.01 -8.54 8.56
C PHE A 32 -1.31 -10.00 8.91
N GLU A 33 -2.23 -10.65 8.19
CA GLU A 33 -2.70 -12.02 8.46
C GLU A 33 -3.11 -12.22 9.94
N SER A 34 -3.58 -11.15 10.58
CA SER A 34 -3.87 -11.09 12.01
C SER A 34 -4.86 -9.96 12.30
N PRO A 35 -5.82 -10.15 13.23
CA PRO A 35 -6.71 -9.09 13.65
C PRO A 35 -5.93 -7.88 14.19
N VAL A 36 -6.10 -6.72 13.56
CA VAL A 36 -5.57 -5.46 14.10
C VAL A 36 -6.52 -4.97 15.19
N PRO A 37 -6.03 -4.69 16.43
CA PRO A 37 -6.89 -4.16 17.46
C PRO A 37 -7.45 -2.80 17.06
N ARG A 38 -8.80 -2.66 17.09
CA ARG A 38 -9.50 -1.41 16.73
C ARG A 38 -8.91 -0.19 17.43
N ARG A 39 -8.60 -0.33 18.72
CA ARG A 39 -8.00 0.72 19.56
C ARG A 39 -6.65 1.20 19.03
N ASP A 40 -5.82 0.29 18.53
CA ASP A 40 -4.48 0.62 18.04
C ASP A 40 -4.56 1.35 16.69
N LEU A 41 -5.46 0.91 15.80
CA LEU A 41 -5.74 1.64 14.56
C LEU A 41 -6.34 3.02 14.84
N SER A 42 -7.30 3.14 15.76
CA SER A 42 -7.87 4.45 16.13
C SER A 42 -6.80 5.41 16.66
N ARG A 43 -5.90 4.93 17.51
CA ARG A 43 -4.77 5.72 18.01
C ARG A 43 -3.83 6.14 16.88
N ALA A 44 -3.54 5.23 15.93
CA ALA A 44 -2.71 5.54 14.78
C ALA A 44 -3.36 6.61 13.90
N VAL A 45 -4.63 6.44 13.51
CA VAL A 45 -5.37 7.40 12.67
C VAL A 45 -5.44 8.78 13.33
N LEU A 46 -5.69 8.87 14.64
CA LEU A 46 -5.66 10.14 15.37
C LEU A 46 -4.29 10.82 15.31
N LYS A 47 -3.20 10.08 15.52
CA LYS A 47 -1.84 10.61 15.40
C LYS A 47 -1.52 11.06 13.98
N MET A 48 -1.99 10.31 12.98
CA MET A 48 -1.79 10.63 11.56
C MET A 48 -2.57 11.89 11.18
N GLY A 49 -3.80 12.07 11.68
CA GLY A 49 -4.58 13.29 11.52
C GLY A 49 -3.89 14.50 12.15
N ALA A 50 -3.41 14.38 13.40
CA ALA A 50 -2.67 15.44 14.08
C ALA A 50 -1.37 15.85 13.35
N ARG A 51 -0.77 14.93 12.59
CA ARG A 51 0.41 15.19 11.76
C ARG A 51 0.07 15.67 10.34
N GLY A 52 -1.21 15.80 10.01
CA GLY A 52 -1.68 16.21 8.68
C GLY A 52 -1.42 15.16 7.60
N TRP A 53 -1.27 13.89 7.96
CA TRP A 53 -1.04 12.79 6.99
C TRP A 53 -2.34 12.21 6.44
N LEU A 54 -3.40 12.23 7.24
CA LEU A 54 -4.76 11.87 6.84
C LEU A 54 -5.69 13.05 7.13
N VAL A 55 -6.68 13.24 6.28
CA VAL A 55 -7.78 14.20 6.48
C VAL A 55 -9.06 13.41 6.62
N ALA A 56 -9.89 13.79 7.60
CA ALA A 56 -11.23 13.26 7.73
C ALA A 56 -12.19 14.05 6.83
N ASP A 57 -12.99 13.35 6.05
CA ASP A 57 -14.11 13.89 5.30
C ASP A 57 -15.36 13.09 5.69
N GLY A 58 -16.12 13.64 6.64
CA GLY A 58 -17.17 12.91 7.34
C GLY A 58 -16.62 11.67 8.05
N ASP A 59 -17.11 10.50 7.67
CA ASP A 59 -16.69 9.19 8.17
C ASP A 59 -15.57 8.54 7.33
N ARG A 60 -15.09 9.23 6.30
CA ARG A 60 -14.09 8.75 5.36
C ARG A 60 -12.72 9.34 5.63
N LEU A 61 -11.70 8.61 5.21
CA LEU A 61 -10.31 8.99 5.32
C LEU A 61 -9.75 9.32 3.94
N LEU A 62 -9.11 10.47 3.84
CA LEU A 62 -8.43 10.94 2.63
C LEU A 62 -6.91 11.02 2.88
N PRO A 63 -6.08 10.61 1.92
CA PRO A 63 -4.64 10.79 2.02
C PRO A 63 -4.27 12.25 1.78
N ALA A 64 -3.40 12.81 2.62
CA ALA A 64 -2.88 14.16 2.44
C ALA A 64 -1.49 14.17 1.82
N GLU A 65 -1.11 15.29 1.21
CA GLU A 65 0.20 15.45 0.57
C GLU A 65 1.36 15.35 1.56
N ALA A 66 1.20 15.85 2.79
CA ALA A 66 2.21 15.67 3.83
C ALA A 66 2.41 14.19 4.19
N GLY A 67 1.33 13.39 4.18
CA GLY A 67 1.40 11.94 4.37
C GLY A 67 2.13 11.25 3.22
N ARG A 68 1.86 11.67 1.97
CA ARG A 68 2.56 11.15 0.78
C ARG A 68 4.06 11.40 0.86
N ARG A 69 4.46 12.63 1.20
CA ARG A 69 5.87 13.00 1.41
C ARG A 69 6.54 12.21 2.53
N ALA A 70 5.81 11.92 3.61
CA ALA A 70 6.31 11.09 4.71
C ALA A 70 6.44 9.60 4.34
N ALA A 71 5.50 9.05 3.56
CA ALA A 71 5.47 7.64 3.19
C ALA A 71 6.45 7.28 2.06
N CYS A 72 6.63 8.16 1.08
CA CYS A 72 7.47 7.93 -0.10
C CYS A 72 8.89 7.41 0.21
N PRO A 73 9.71 8.07 1.06
CA PRO A 73 11.05 7.59 1.36
C PRO A 73 11.04 6.23 2.09
N LEU A 74 10.00 5.92 2.87
CA LEU A 74 9.89 4.63 3.56
C LEU A 74 9.61 3.50 2.59
N VAL A 75 8.72 3.72 1.61
CA VAL A 75 8.45 2.75 0.54
C VAL A 75 9.71 2.52 -0.30
N ASN A 76 10.42 3.58 -0.66
CA ASN A 76 11.70 3.46 -1.37
C ASN A 76 12.73 2.67 -0.55
N GLY A 77 12.80 2.90 0.76
CA GLY A 77 13.65 2.14 1.68
C GLY A 77 13.30 0.66 1.70
N ILE A 78 12.00 0.30 1.78
CA ILE A 78 11.54 -1.09 1.73
C ILE A 78 11.93 -1.75 0.40
N ILE A 79 11.72 -1.08 -0.73
CA ILE A 79 12.09 -1.60 -2.05
C ILE A 79 13.60 -1.90 -2.09
N ARG A 80 14.45 -0.96 -1.65
CA ARG A 80 15.91 -1.14 -1.65
C ARG A 80 16.37 -2.22 -0.67
N LEU A 81 15.72 -2.33 0.49
CA LEU A 81 16.02 -3.37 1.48
C LEU A 81 15.69 -4.76 0.94
N LEU A 82 14.55 -4.91 0.27
CA LEU A 82 14.17 -6.18 -0.38
C LEU A 82 15.03 -6.48 -1.60
N ASP A 83 15.43 -5.45 -2.34
CA ASP A 83 16.30 -5.59 -3.51
C ASP A 83 17.74 -5.99 -3.13
N GLN A 84 18.18 -5.78 -1.88
CA GLN A 84 19.52 -6.11 -1.34
C GLN A 84 20.72 -5.69 -2.23
N GLY A 85 20.53 -4.74 -3.16
CA GLY A 85 21.55 -4.35 -4.13
C GLY A 85 21.75 -5.33 -5.29
N THR A 86 20.92 -6.36 -5.40
CA THR A 86 21.02 -7.40 -6.43
C THR A 86 20.13 -7.17 -7.65
N ARG A 87 19.32 -6.09 -7.68
CA ARG A 87 18.34 -5.81 -8.75
C ARG A 87 17.37 -6.97 -9.01
N LEU A 88 17.10 -7.78 -7.99
CA LEU A 88 16.27 -8.99 -8.11
C LEU A 88 14.82 -8.65 -8.46
N ILE A 89 14.32 -7.51 -7.99
CA ILE A 89 12.97 -7.02 -8.30
C ILE A 89 12.87 -6.67 -9.80
N ASP A 90 13.88 -6.02 -10.35
CA ASP A 90 13.93 -5.64 -11.77
C ASP A 90 13.96 -6.90 -12.67
N VAL A 91 14.74 -7.92 -12.28
CA VAL A 91 14.84 -9.19 -13.00
C VAL A 91 13.53 -9.99 -12.90
N ALA A 92 12.90 -10.05 -11.73
CA ALA A 92 11.62 -10.73 -11.55
C ALA A 92 10.52 -10.11 -12.42
N LEU A 93 10.47 -8.77 -12.51
CA LEU A 93 9.53 -8.05 -13.38
C LEU A 93 9.81 -8.34 -14.86
N MET A 94 11.08 -8.31 -15.28
CA MET A 94 11.48 -8.65 -16.65
C MET A 94 11.08 -10.09 -17.01
N LEU A 95 11.30 -11.05 -16.09
CA LEU A 95 10.89 -12.44 -16.29
C LEU A 95 9.38 -12.61 -16.37
N ALA A 96 8.60 -11.83 -15.61
CA ALA A 96 7.14 -11.84 -15.71
C ALA A 96 6.66 -11.36 -17.09
N VAL A 97 7.26 -10.28 -17.63
CA VAL A 97 6.96 -9.78 -18.99
C VAL A 97 7.33 -10.81 -20.05
N LEU A 98 8.53 -11.38 -19.99
CA LEU A 98 8.96 -12.40 -20.96
C LEU A 98 8.08 -13.66 -20.91
N ARG A 99 7.59 -14.05 -19.73
CA ARG A 99 6.62 -15.15 -19.60
C ARG A 99 5.29 -14.79 -20.24
N LEU A 100 4.77 -13.59 -20.02
CA LEU A 100 3.54 -13.12 -20.65
C LEU A 100 3.67 -13.18 -22.18
N THR A 101 4.71 -12.57 -22.74
CA THR A 101 4.98 -12.59 -24.19
C THR A 101 5.18 -14.01 -24.73
N LYS A 102 5.85 -14.89 -23.98
CA LYS A 102 5.99 -16.30 -24.36
C LYS A 102 4.64 -17.02 -24.42
N GLU A 103 3.75 -16.76 -23.47
CA GLU A 103 2.43 -17.38 -23.44
C GLU A 103 1.52 -16.80 -24.54
N GLU A 104 1.60 -15.50 -24.83
CA GLU A 104 0.96 -14.87 -26.00
C GLU A 104 1.42 -15.51 -27.31
N LEU A 105 2.74 -15.68 -27.50
CA LEU A 105 3.30 -16.31 -28.70
C LEU A 105 2.91 -17.79 -28.85
N LYS A 106 2.70 -18.50 -27.75
CA LYS A 106 2.28 -19.91 -27.78
C LYS A 106 0.80 -20.10 -28.09
N HIS A 107 -0.04 -19.21 -27.57
CA HIS A 107 -1.49 -19.37 -27.65
C HIS A 107 -2.10 -18.54 -28.78
N GLY A 108 -1.35 -17.58 -29.32
CA GLY A 108 -1.80 -16.63 -30.35
C GLY A 108 -2.88 -15.72 -29.76
N ASP A 109 -2.55 -14.45 -29.49
CA ASP A 109 -3.46 -13.36 -29.06
C ASP A 109 -4.92 -13.78 -28.77
N LEU A 110 -5.27 -13.94 -27.47
CA LEU A 110 -6.66 -13.88 -27.03
C LEU A 110 -7.15 -12.42 -26.97
N HIS A 111 -6.98 -11.70 -28.08
CA HIS A 111 -7.69 -10.47 -28.37
C HIS A 111 -8.61 -10.69 -29.58
N ASN A 112 -9.82 -11.16 -29.25
CA ASN A 112 -11.05 -10.52 -29.72
C ASN A 112 -11.68 -9.82 -28.51
#